data_AF-A0A177YCL6-F1
#
_entry.id   AF-A0A177YCL6-F1
#
_cell.length_a   1.000
_cell.length_b   1.000
_cell.length_c   1.000
_cell.angle_alpha   90.00
_cell.angle_beta   90.00
_cell.angle_gamma   90.00
#
_symmetry.space_group_name_H-M   'P 1'
#
loop_
_entity.id
_entity.type
_entity.pdbx_description
1 polymer ?
#
loop_
_entity_poly.entity_id
_entity_poly.type
_entity_poly.pdbx_seq_one_letter_code
_entity_poly.pdbx_strand_id
1 'polypeptide(L)'
;MITTATRYLNRPYYARWERGARFYELRILVDLIGHTVAMRNWGISGEHGVGEIRTVLASDEACTKLIHRVSRQLHKRCYLPVYNGGNA
;
A
#
# COMPACT_ATOMS: atom_id res chain seq x y z
N MET A 1 -19.53 -19.49 -2.00
CA MET A 1 -19.02 -18.27 -2.67
C MET A 1 -18.19 -17.52 -1.63
N ILE A 2 -16.88 -17.69 -1.63
CA ILE A 2 -15.97 -17.02 -0.68
C ILE A 2 -15.77 -15.61 -1.22
N THR A 3 -16.36 -14.62 -0.55
CA THR A 3 -16.20 -13.21 -0.90
C THR A 3 -14.74 -12.82 -0.71
N THR A 4 -14.17 -12.20 -1.74
CA THR A 4 -12.75 -11.88 -1.95
C THR A 4 -12.07 -11.08 -0.83
N ALA A 5 -12.82 -10.55 0.15
CA ALA A 5 -12.27 -10.07 1.42
C ALA A 5 -11.39 -11.12 2.12
N THR A 6 -11.68 -12.42 1.97
CA THR A 6 -10.91 -13.50 2.62
C THR A 6 -9.47 -13.63 2.11
N ARG A 7 -9.17 -13.15 0.89
CA ARG A 7 -7.80 -13.23 0.34
C ARG A 7 -6.86 -12.17 0.92
N TYR A 8 -7.40 -11.00 1.29
CA TYR A 8 -6.68 -9.94 2.01
C TYR A 8 -6.75 -10.08 3.54
N LEU A 9 -7.75 -10.80 4.08
CA LEU A 9 -7.84 -11.14 5.49
C LEU A 9 -6.65 -12.00 5.97
N ASN A 10 -6.05 -12.81 5.09
CA ASN A 10 -4.94 -13.69 5.47
C ASN A 10 -3.55 -13.06 5.33
N ARG A 11 -3.37 -12.01 4.52
CA ARG A 11 -2.10 -11.26 4.42
C ARG A 11 -2.35 -9.79 4.03
N PRO A 12 -2.15 -8.81 4.93
CA PRO A 12 -2.19 -7.41 4.54
C PRO A 12 -1.13 -7.15 3.47
N TYR A 13 -1.50 -6.48 2.37
CA TYR A 13 -0.52 -6.08 1.36
C TYR A 13 0.31 -4.92 1.91
N TYR A 14 1.63 -5.03 1.78
CA TYR A 14 2.56 -3.98 2.14
C TYR A 14 3.62 -3.83 1.06
N ALA A 15 3.79 -2.59 0.59
CA ALA A 15 4.88 -2.22 -0.28
C ALA A 15 5.54 -0.93 0.19
N ARG A 16 6.86 -0.89 0.12
CA ARG A 16 7.67 0.27 0.45
C ARG A 16 8.61 0.59 -0.69
N TRP A 17 8.72 1.88 -0.99
CA TRP A 17 9.68 2.43 -1.92
C TRP A 17 10.53 3.49 -1.25
N GLU A 18 11.80 3.58 -1.66
CA GLU A 18 12.75 4.53 -1.09
C GLU A 18 13.50 5.31 -2.17
N ARG A 19 13.89 6.55 -1.83
CA ARG A 19 14.74 7.41 -2.65
C ARG A 19 15.64 8.23 -1.72
N GLY A 20 16.91 7.83 -1.62
CA GLY A 20 17.82 8.38 -0.62
C GLY A 20 17.22 8.19 0.78
N ALA A 21 17.16 9.25 1.58
CA ALA A 21 16.52 9.21 2.90
C ALA A 21 14.99 9.26 2.86
N ARG A 22 14.33 9.37 1.71
CA ARG A 22 12.86 9.46 1.64
C ARG A 22 12.22 8.09 1.46
N PHE A 23 11.09 7.87 2.10
CA PHE A 23 10.29 6.66 1.93
C PHE A 23 8.85 6.97 1.51
N TYR A 24 8.23 5.99 0.87
CA TYR A 24 6.80 5.93 0.62
C TYR A 24 6.32 4.50 0.90
N GLU A 25 5.24 4.37 1.66
CA GLU A 25 4.62 3.11 2.03
C GLU A 25 3.17 3.07 1.54
N LEU A 26 2.76 1.91 1.03
CA LEU A 26 1.38 1.58 0.73
C LEU A 26 1.01 0.30 1.49
N ARG A 27 -0.06 0.38 2.27
CA ARG A 27 -0.67 -0.76 2.97
C ARG A 27 -2.10 -0.92 2.48
N ILE A 28 -2.51 -2.15 2.19
CA ILE A 28 -3.92 -2.49 1.98
C ILE A 28 -4.30 -3.49 3.06
N LEU A 29 -5.28 -3.11 3.86
CA LEU A 29 -5.75 -3.83 5.04
C LEU A 29 -7.28 -3.76 5.11
N VAL A 30 -7.84 -4.48 6.07
CA VAL A 30 -9.27 -4.44 6.39
C VAL A 30 -9.45 -3.62 7.68
N ASP A 31 -10.38 -2.67 7.67
CA ASP A 31 -10.73 -1.89 8.86
C ASP A 31 -11.55 -2.71 9.88
N LEU A 32 -11.85 -2.12 11.05
CA LEU A 32 -12.60 -2.79 12.11
C LEU A 32 -14.05 -3.13 11.75
N ILE A 33 -14.58 -2.57 10.65
CA ILE A 33 -15.96 -2.75 10.19
C ILE A 33 -16.00 -3.68 8.96
N GLY A 34 -14.85 -4.13 8.47
CA GLY A 34 -14.74 -5.07 7.34
C GLY A 34 -14.50 -4.41 5.98
N HIS A 35 -14.26 -3.10 5.91
CA HIS A 35 -13.93 -2.45 4.64
C HIS A 35 -12.46 -2.60 4.31
N THR A 36 -12.18 -2.89 3.04
CA THR A 36 -10.81 -2.81 2.51
C THR A 36 -10.40 -1.34 2.41
N VAL A 37 -9.28 -0.99 3.04
CA VAL A 37 -8.73 0.36 3.05
C VAL A 37 -7.28 0.36 2.59
N ALA A 38 -6.92 1.37 1.79
CA ALA A 38 -5.53 1.69 1.51
C ALA A 38 -5.05 2.79 2.44
N MET A 39 -3.96 2.51 3.15
CA MET A 39 -3.19 3.48 3.94
C MET A 39 -1.90 3.81 3.19
N ARG A 40 -1.61 5.10 3.03
CA ARG A 40 -0.37 5.59 2.43
C ARG A 40 0.39 6.41 3.45
N ASN A 41 1.68 6.12 3.64
CA ASN A 41 2.56 6.86 4.53
C ASN A 41 3.81 7.32 3.77
N TRP A 42 4.37 8.49 4.10
CA TRP A 42 5.62 8.96 3.50
C TRP A 42 6.37 9.90 4.44
N GLY A 43 7.69 9.98 4.26
CA GLY A 43 8.53 10.81 5.11
C GLY A 43 10.01 10.59 4.86
N ILE A 44 10.81 10.96 5.86
CA ILE A 44 12.25 10.74 5.91
C ILE A 44 12.52 9.53 6.81
N SER A 45 13.33 8.57 6.33
CA SER A 45 13.73 7.38 7.06
C SER A 45 14.47 7.77 8.33
N GLY A 46 14.01 7.25 9.47
CA GLY A 46 14.53 7.62 10.79
C GLY A 46 13.79 8.78 11.45
N GLU A 47 12.92 9.48 10.73
CA GLU A 47 12.03 10.51 11.27
C GLU A 47 10.57 10.03 11.33
N HIS A 48 9.72 10.79 12.02
CA HIS A 48 8.28 10.54 12.02
C HIS A 48 7.71 10.80 10.61
N GLY A 49 6.97 9.84 10.06
CA GLY A 49 6.27 10.01 8.78
C GLY A 49 5.27 11.16 8.85
N VAL A 50 5.14 11.93 7.76
CA VAL A 50 4.46 13.23 7.76
C VAL A 50 3.00 13.13 7.31
N GLY A 51 2.60 12.09 6.56
CA GLY A 51 1.26 12.07 5.96
C GLY A 51 0.66 10.69 5.84
N GLU A 52 -0.51 10.53 6.44
CA GLU A 52 -1.36 9.36 6.25
C GLU A 52 -2.55 9.73 5.35
N ILE A 53 -2.76 8.99 4.25
CA ILE A 53 -4.02 9.03 3.50
C ILE A 53 -4.70 7.67 3.62
N ARG A 54 -5.96 7.67 4.08
CA ARG A 54 -6.85 6.51 4.10
C ARG A 54 -7.85 6.61 2.96
N THR A 55 -7.99 5.55 2.18
CA THR A 55 -8.98 5.47 1.10
C THR A 55 -9.71 4.14 1.18
N VAL A 56 -11.03 4.16 1.25
CA VAL A 56 -11.87 2.96 1.16
C VAL A 56 -11.82 2.44 -0.27
N LEU A 57 -11.56 1.14 -0.43
CA LEU A 57 -11.49 0.45 -1.71
C LEU A 57 -12.69 -0.48 -1.86
N ALA A 58 -13.52 -0.20 -2.86
CA ALA A 58 -14.77 -0.92 -3.09
C ALA A 58 -14.58 -2.31 -3.76
N SER A 59 -13.40 -2.63 -4.28
CA SER A 59 -13.14 -3.90 -4.98
C SER A 59 -11.66 -4.26 -5.09
N ASP A 60 -11.38 -5.53 -5.40
CA ASP A 60 -10.03 -6.04 -5.72
C ASP A 60 -9.42 -5.36 -6.95
N GLU A 61 -10.26 -5.00 -7.92
CA GLU A 61 -9.83 -4.26 -9.10
C GLU A 61 -9.37 -2.84 -8.71
N ALA A 62 -10.07 -2.19 -7.77
CA ALA A 62 -9.66 -0.91 -7.23
C ALA A 62 -8.31 -1.00 -6.51
N CYS A 63 -8.08 -2.07 -5.74
CA CYS A 63 -6.79 -2.37 -5.10
C CYS A 63 -5.66 -2.48 -6.12
N THR A 64 -5.85 -3.33 -7.14
CA THR A 64 -4.87 -3.57 -8.20
C THR A 64 -4.56 -2.29 -8.99
N LYS A 65 -5.59 -1.53 -9.39
CA LYS A 65 -5.43 -0.23 -10.06
C LYS A 65 -4.64 0.76 -9.20
N LEU A 66 -4.87 0.76 -7.88
CA LEU A 66 -4.15 1.62 -6.94
C LEU A 66 -2.66 1.27 -6.90
N ILE A 67 -2.33 -0.01 -6.71
CA ILE A 67 -0.96 -0.50 -6.63
C ILE A 67 -0.20 -0.13 -7.91
N HIS A 68 -0.76 -0.44 -9.09
CA HIS A 68 -0.11 -0.12 -10.37
C HIS A 68 0.03 1.39 -10.60
N ARG A 69 -0.92 2.20 -10.12
CA ARG A 69 -0.84 3.66 -10.23
C ARG A 69 0.29 4.20 -9.36
N VAL A 70 0.34 3.79 -8.09
CA VAL A 70 1.37 4.21 -7.14
C VAL A 70 2.76 3.77 -7.60
N SER A 71 2.91 2.49 -7.97
CA SER A 71 4.18 1.95 -8.48
C SER A 71 4.70 2.73 -9.69
N ARG A 72 3.85 2.99 -10.69
CA ARG A 72 4.22 3.81 -11.86
C ARG A 72 4.61 5.24 -11.48
N GLN A 73 3.88 5.87 -10.56
CA GLN A 73 4.19 7.23 -10.12
C GLN A 73 5.54 7.31 -9.39
N LEU A 74 5.82 6.35 -8.52
CA LEU A 74 7.05 6.29 -7.74
C LEU A 74 8.26 5.94 -8.62
N HIS A 75 8.09 5.03 -9.57
CA HIS A 75 9.10 4.73 -10.58
C HIS A 75 9.50 5.99 -11.37
N LYS A 76 8.54 6.76 -11.86
CA LYS A 76 8.80 8.06 -12.53
C LYS A 76 9.53 9.08 -11.65
N ARG A 77 9.47 8.94 -10.33
CA ARG A 77 10.12 9.81 -9.34
C ARG A 77 11.44 9.24 -8.83
N CYS A 78 11.95 8.16 -9.44
CA CYS A 78 13.19 7.47 -9.07
C CYS A 78 13.15 6.87 -7.65
N TYR A 79 11.98 6.45 -7.19
CA TYR A 79 11.87 5.62 -5.99
C TYR A 79 12.07 4.15 -6.37
N LEU A 80 12.88 3.45 -5.60
CA LEU A 80 13.17 2.03 -5.78
C LEU A 80 12.32 1.20 -4.82
N PRO A 81 11.71 0.09 -5.28
CA PRO A 81 11.01 -0.82 -4.38
C PRO A 81 12.00 -1.49 -3.44
N VAL A 82 11.71 -1.48 -2.14
CA VAL A 82 12.58 -2.06 -1.10
C VAL A 82 12.00 -3.37 -0.57
N TYR A 83 10.68 -3.49 -0.52
CA TYR A 83 10.00 -4.70 -0.09
C TYR A 83 8.60 -4.79 -0.71
N ASN A 84 8.29 -5.94 -1.31
CA ASN A 84 6.93 -6.35 -1.66
C ASN A 84 6.60 -7.53 -0.75
N GLY A 85 5.79 -7.33 0.28
CA GLY A 85 5.38 -8.38 1.22
C GLY A 85 4.42 -9.42 0.66
N GLY A 86 4.56 -9.79 -0.62
CA GLY A 86 3.88 -10.93 -1.21
C GLY A 86 4.87 -12.08 -1.30
N ASN A 87 4.86 -12.98 -0.32
CA ASN A 87 5.57 -14.24 -0.44
C ASN A 87 5.06 -15.00 -1.68
N ALA A 88 6.02 -15.56 -2.43
CA ALA A 88 5.82 -16.61 -3.41
C ALA A 88 4.92 -17.76 -2.90
#